data_AF-A0A0G3H5H1-F1
#
_entry.id   AF-A0A0G3H5H1-F1
#
_cell.length_a   1.000
_cell.length_b   1.000
_cell.length_c   1.000
_cell.angle_alpha   90.00
_cell.angle_beta   90.00
_cell.angle_gamma   90.00
#
_symmetry.space_group_name_H-M   'P 1'
#
loop_
_entity.id
_entity.type
_entity.pdbx_description
1 polymer ?
#
loop_
_entity_poly.entity_id
_entity_poly.type
_entity_poly.pdbx_seq_one_letter_code
_entity_poly.pdbx_strand_id
1 'polypeptide(L)'
;MQFNSFAYLCPFFEERRKEKFKNNPAGGWYFIFEFTTSLLLGVIPSVVINIFLFPDFWLERDRIPLAIVLTFAIVSTLLVVGWVRFGGFTLPLRFNTFVPFIRENLGKKSHPEINEDRTEKVRLSPLFMGCGVSFISAFSIIIGLLLIWSRS
;
A
#
# COMPACT_ATOMS: atom_id res chain seq x y z
N MET A 1 -8.68 14.83 -6.32
CA MET A 1 -8.22 14.43 -4.96
C MET A 1 -6.72 14.67 -4.90
N GLN A 2 -6.25 15.68 -4.15
CA GLN A 2 -4.81 15.91 -3.98
C GLN A 2 -4.22 14.83 -3.07
N PHE A 3 -3.20 14.14 -3.58
CA PHE A 3 -2.61 12.95 -2.98
C PHE A 3 -1.37 13.35 -2.19
N ASN A 4 -1.49 13.42 -0.87
CA ASN A 4 -0.33 13.60 0.02
C ASN A 4 -0.05 12.26 0.68
N SER A 5 0.87 11.50 0.08
CA SER A 5 1.36 10.20 0.54
C SER A 5 1.91 10.23 1.97
N PHE A 6 2.23 11.41 2.50
CA PHE A 6 2.71 11.66 3.87
C PHE A 6 1.61 11.96 4.90
N ALA A 7 0.38 12.25 4.48
CA ALA A 7 -0.63 12.81 5.37
C ALA A 7 -1.33 11.78 6.30
N TYR A 8 -0.88 10.51 6.37
CA TYR A 8 -1.28 9.59 7.45
C TYR A 8 -0.30 9.55 8.62
N LEU A 9 0.94 10.00 8.41
CA LEU A 9 1.92 10.13 9.48
C LEU A 9 1.80 11.46 10.22
N CYS A 10 0.96 12.37 9.71
CA CYS A 10 0.74 13.69 10.28
C CYS A 10 -0.65 13.73 10.96
N PRO A 11 -0.73 13.79 12.31
CA PRO A 11 -2.00 13.74 13.05
C PRO A 11 -2.98 14.88 12.67
N PHE A 12 -2.48 15.97 12.10
CA PHE A 12 -3.30 17.09 11.62
C PHE A 12 -4.18 16.76 10.39
N PHE A 13 -3.77 15.80 9.56
CA PHE A 13 -4.53 15.36 8.39
C PHE A 13 -5.42 14.15 8.65
N GLU A 14 -5.28 13.52 9.83
CA GLU A 14 -5.96 12.31 10.25
C GLU A 14 -7.49 12.52 10.38
N GLU A 15 -7.93 13.58 11.05
CA GLU A 15 -9.36 13.81 11.30
C GLU A 15 -10.14 14.14 10.02
N ARG A 16 -9.65 15.07 9.19
CA ARG A 16 -10.30 15.42 7.91
C ARG A 16 -10.35 14.25 6.93
N ARG A 17 -9.35 13.37 6.94
CA ARG A 17 -9.37 12.17 6.08
C ARG A 17 -10.32 11.11 6.62
N LYS A 18 -10.36 10.91 7.94
CA LYS A 18 -11.27 9.97 8.59
C LYS A 18 -12.74 10.29 8.29
N GLU A 19 -13.12 11.57 8.33
CA GLU A 19 -14.46 12.01 7.91
C GLU A 19 -14.74 11.72 6.44
N LYS A 20 -13.76 11.96 5.55
CA LYS A 20 -13.90 11.64 4.12
C LYS A 20 -14.09 10.15 3.86
N PHE A 21 -13.42 9.26 4.61
CA PHE A 21 -13.61 7.82 4.46
C PHE A 21 -14.93 7.33 5.04
N LYS A 22 -15.37 7.88 6.18
CA LYS A 22 -16.68 7.54 6.74
C LYS A 22 -17.82 7.86 5.77
N ASN A 23 -17.68 8.94 5.00
CA ASN A 23 -18.70 9.38 4.04
C ASN A 23 -18.59 8.68 2.66
N ASN A 24 -17.58 7.83 2.43
CA ASN A 24 -17.41 7.11 1.18
C ASN A 24 -17.75 5.61 1.36
N PRO A 25 -18.62 5.01 0.54
CA PRO A 25 -18.98 3.58 0.65
C PRO A 25 -17.79 2.61 0.48
N ALA A 26 -16.69 3.05 -0.13
CA ALA A 26 -15.42 2.33 -0.25
C ALA A 26 -14.34 2.85 0.71
N GLY A 27 -14.69 3.64 1.72
CA GLY A 27 -13.76 4.31 2.63
C GLY A 27 -12.76 3.39 3.33
N GLY A 28 -13.17 2.16 3.69
CA GLY A 28 -12.24 1.17 4.24
C GLY A 28 -11.15 0.76 3.26
N TRP A 29 -11.49 0.60 1.97
CA TRP A 29 -10.52 0.27 0.92
C TRP A 29 -9.54 1.41 0.65
N TYR A 30 -10.03 2.65 0.61
CA TYR A 30 -9.15 3.82 0.53
C TYR A 30 -8.18 3.89 1.71
N PHE A 31 -8.64 3.65 2.93
CA PHE A 31 -7.78 3.60 4.10
C PHE A 31 -6.70 2.53 3.96
N ILE A 32 -7.06 1.28 3.63
CA ILE A 32 -6.09 0.18 3.49
C ILE A 32 -5.04 0.54 2.44
N PHE A 33 -5.47 0.96 1.24
CA PHE A 33 -4.55 1.23 0.15
C PHE A 33 -3.64 2.42 0.45
N GLU A 34 -4.19 3.52 0.96
CA GLU A 34 -3.36 4.69 1.26
C GLU A 34 -2.41 4.43 2.42
N PHE A 35 -2.87 3.77 3.49
CA PHE A 35 -2.04 3.42 4.64
C PHE A 35 -0.93 2.43 4.25
N THR A 36 -1.25 1.42 3.45
CA THR A 36 -0.26 0.47 2.91
C THR A 36 0.76 1.19 2.03
N THR A 37 0.33 2.14 1.20
CA THR A 37 1.25 2.93 0.36
C THR A 37 2.19 3.77 1.20
N SER A 38 1.68 4.47 2.21
CA SER A 38 2.50 5.26 3.13
C SER A 38 3.52 4.38 3.88
N LEU A 39 3.11 3.18 4.32
CA LEU A 39 4.01 2.23 4.94
C LEU A 39 5.09 1.75 3.98
N LEU A 40 4.73 1.34 2.77
CA LEU A 40 5.70 0.86 1.77
C LEU A 40 6.69 1.97 1.38
N LEU A 41 6.22 3.20 1.17
CA LEU A 41 7.08 4.34 0.88
C LEU A 41 8.03 4.70 2.03
N GLY A 42 7.72 4.33 3.27
CA GLY A 42 8.65 4.47 4.40
C GLY A 42 9.61 3.29 4.54
N VAL A 43 9.07 2.06 4.52
CA VAL A 43 9.82 0.82 4.76
C VAL A 43 10.80 0.54 3.63
N ILE A 44 10.41 0.73 2.36
CA ILE A 44 11.26 0.41 1.21
C ILE A 44 12.57 1.23 1.22
N PRO A 45 12.56 2.57 1.30
CA PRO A 45 13.79 3.35 1.42
C PRO A 45 14.60 2.97 2.66
N SER A 46 13.95 2.73 3.81
CA SER A 46 14.65 2.31 5.03
C SER A 46 15.38 0.98 4.86
N VAL A 47 14.76 -0.02 4.21
CA VAL A 47 15.39 -1.31 3.92
C VAL A 47 16.55 -1.13 2.94
N VAL A 48 16.37 -0.35 1.87
CA VAL A 48 17.43 -0.07 0.88
C VAL A 48 18.63 0.63 1.53
N ILE A 49 18.39 1.65 2.36
CA ILE A 49 19.44 2.35 3.12
C ILE A 49 20.16 1.39 4.06
N ASN A 50 19.43 0.52 4.76
CA ASN A 50 20.02 -0.42 5.72
C ASN A 50 20.91 -1.46 5.02
N ILE A 51 20.48 -1.98 3.87
CA ILE A 51 21.29 -2.89 3.04
C ILE A 51 22.53 -2.18 2.52
N PHE A 52 22.42 -0.91 2.09
CA PHE A 52 23.55 -0.15 1.56
C PHE A 52 24.59 0.20 2.63
N LEU A 53 24.15 0.51 3.86
CA LEU A 53 25.05 0.85 4.97
C LEU A 53 25.70 -0.36 5.64
N PHE A 54 25.04 -1.52 5.63
CA PHE A 54 25.51 -2.72 6.32
C PHE A 54 25.47 -3.97 5.41
N PRO A 55 26.12 -3.95 4.22
CA PRO A 55 26.00 -5.03 3.25
C PRO A 55 26.45 -6.38 3.82
N ASP A 56 27.58 -6.40 4.53
CA ASP A 56 28.17 -7.63 5.08
C ASP A 56 27.28 -8.30 6.15
N PHE A 57 26.47 -7.53 6.86
CA PHE A 57 25.53 -8.05 7.86
C PHE A 57 24.35 -8.79 7.21
N TRP A 58 23.89 -8.31 6.06
CA TRP A 58 22.70 -8.84 5.36
C TRP A 58 23.04 -9.90 4.31
N LEU A 59 24.29 -9.96 3.85
CA LEU A 59 24.79 -10.93 2.88
C LEU A 59 25.04 -12.33 3.49
N GLU A 60 24.90 -12.51 4.81
CA GLU A 60 24.94 -13.83 5.42
C GLU A 60 23.69 -14.66 5.02
N ARG A 61 23.93 -15.80 4.38
CA ARG A 61 22.92 -16.68 3.76
C ARG A 61 21.76 -17.06 4.68
N ASP A 62 22.00 -17.20 5.97
CA ASP A 62 20.98 -17.60 6.95
C ASP A 62 20.09 -16.43 7.42
N ARG A 63 20.50 -15.19 7.19
CA ARG A 63 19.79 -14.00 7.68
C ARG A 63 18.77 -13.44 6.68
N ILE A 64 18.89 -13.77 5.40
CA ILE A 64 17.99 -13.27 4.34
C ILE A 64 16.55 -13.76 4.53
N PRO A 65 16.26 -15.06 4.77
CA PRO A 65 14.90 -15.52 5.02
C PRO A 65 14.30 -14.90 6.28
N LEU A 66 15.11 -14.76 7.34
CA LEU A 66 14.69 -14.14 8.60
C LEU A 66 14.37 -12.65 8.41
N ALA A 67 15.14 -11.93 7.61
CA ALA A 67 14.90 -10.53 7.26
C ALA A 67 13.57 -10.33 6.53
N ILE A 68 13.24 -11.22 5.58
CA ILE A 68 11.97 -11.18 4.83
C ILE A 68 10.80 -11.41 5.79
N VAL A 69 10.88 -12.45 6.63
CA VAL A 69 9.83 -12.77 7.62
C VAL A 69 9.66 -11.63 8.62
N LEU A 70 10.76 -11.07 9.13
CA LEU A 70 10.72 -9.96 10.08
C LEU A 70 10.10 -8.71 9.45
N THR A 71 10.45 -8.40 8.20
CA THR A 71 9.88 -7.27 7.46
C THR A 71 8.38 -7.45 7.26
N PHE A 72 7.94 -8.64 6.85
CA PHE A 72 6.52 -8.96 6.70
C PHE A 72 5.77 -8.86 8.03
N ALA A 73 6.35 -9.35 9.12
CA ALA A 73 5.77 -9.28 10.46
C ALA A 73 5.64 -7.83 10.96
N ILE A 74 6.67 -7.00 10.76
CA ILE A 74 6.66 -5.57 11.15
C ILE A 74 5.59 -4.82 10.34
N VAL A 75 5.58 -4.98 9.01
CA VAL A 75 4.59 -4.31 8.14
C VAL A 75 3.17 -4.72 8.50
N SER A 76 2.93 -6.02 8.72
CA SER A 76 1.62 -6.53 9.14
C SER A 76 1.19 -5.99 10.50
N THR A 77 2.12 -5.91 11.45
CA THR A 77 1.85 -5.35 12.78
C THR A 77 1.51 -3.87 12.70
N LEU A 78 2.27 -3.09 11.92
CA LEU A 78 1.99 -1.67 11.71
C LEU A 78 0.66 -1.44 10.99
N LEU A 79 0.30 -2.30 10.04
CA LEU A 79 -1.02 -2.34 9.39
C LEU A 79 -2.14 -2.54 10.40
N VAL A 80 -2.03 -3.54 11.26
CA VAL A 80 -3.06 -3.84 12.28
C VAL A 80 -3.13 -2.72 13.32
N VAL A 81 -2.00 -2.24 13.84
CA VAL A 81 -1.95 -1.16 14.83
C VAL A 81 -2.52 0.13 14.24
N GLY A 82 -2.16 0.46 13.00
CA GLY A 82 -2.76 1.57 12.26
C GLY A 82 -4.27 1.38 12.14
N TRP A 83 -4.71 0.24 11.62
CA TRP A 83 -6.13 -0.06 11.46
C TRP A 83 -6.93 0.14 12.76
N VAL A 84 -6.42 -0.36 13.89
CA VAL A 84 -7.07 -0.16 15.20
C VAL A 84 -7.06 1.31 15.62
N ARG A 85 -5.90 1.97 15.56
CA ARG A 85 -5.71 3.38 16.00
C ARG A 85 -6.60 4.35 15.24
N PHE A 86 -6.69 4.19 13.92
CA PHE A 86 -7.51 5.07 13.07
C PHE A 86 -9.01 4.74 13.18
N GLY A 87 -9.39 3.71 13.95
CA GLY A 87 -10.78 3.27 14.07
C GLY A 87 -11.29 2.65 12.77
N GLY A 88 -10.46 1.85 12.10
CA GLY A 88 -10.79 1.17 10.84
C GLY A 88 -12.06 0.33 10.91
N PHE A 89 -12.41 -0.19 12.10
CA PHE A 89 -13.69 -0.87 12.36
C PHE A 89 -14.93 0.01 12.12
N THR A 90 -14.77 1.34 12.16
CA THR A 90 -15.84 2.31 11.88
C THR A 90 -15.94 2.69 10.41
N LEU A 91 -15.01 2.23 9.57
CA LEU A 91 -15.00 2.50 8.14
C LEU A 91 -15.83 1.45 7.40
N PRO A 92 -16.60 1.86 6.36
CA PRO A 92 -17.32 0.92 5.53
C PRO A 92 -16.34 0.07 4.72
N LEU A 93 -16.20 -1.19 5.12
CA LEU A 93 -15.39 -2.21 4.45
C LEU A 93 -16.31 -3.36 3.99
N ARG A 94 -16.90 -3.22 2.80
CA ARG A 94 -17.75 -4.27 2.21
C ARG A 94 -17.01 -4.90 1.02
N PHE A 95 -17.07 -6.22 0.91
CA PHE A 95 -16.49 -6.93 -0.24
C PHE A 95 -17.12 -6.46 -1.57
N ASN A 96 -18.43 -6.17 -1.56
CA ASN A 96 -19.15 -5.67 -2.74
C ASN A 96 -18.72 -4.25 -3.17
N THR A 97 -17.99 -3.51 -2.33
CA THR A 97 -17.46 -2.18 -2.70
C THR A 97 -16.03 -2.23 -3.23
N PHE A 98 -15.40 -3.41 -3.25
CA PHE A 98 -14.05 -3.59 -3.80
C PHE A 98 -14.00 -3.43 -5.32
N VAL A 99 -14.88 -4.11 -6.07
CA VAL A 99 -14.92 -4.00 -7.53
C VAL A 99 -15.23 -2.57 -8.01
N PRO A 100 -16.22 -1.86 -7.43
CA PRO A 100 -16.44 -0.44 -7.69
C PRO A 100 -15.21 0.42 -7.38
N PHE A 101 -14.54 0.17 -6.26
CA PHE A 101 -13.31 0.88 -5.86
C PHE A 101 -12.17 0.69 -6.88
N ILE A 102 -11.94 -0.54 -7.34
CA ILE A 102 -10.91 -0.82 -8.36
C ILE A 102 -11.26 -0.13 -9.67
N ARG A 103 -12.52 -0.16 -10.10
CA ARG A 103 -12.97 0.54 -11.30
C ARG A 103 -12.77 2.05 -11.22
N GLU A 104 -13.17 2.65 -10.11
CA GLU A 104 -12.97 4.09 -9.87
C GLU A 104 -11.49 4.47 -9.94
N ASN A 105 -10.60 3.66 -9.34
CA ASN A 105 -9.16 3.90 -9.37
C ASN A 105 -8.51 3.59 -10.74
N LEU A 106 -9.16 2.81 -11.59
CA LEU A 106 -8.77 2.61 -12.99
C LEU A 106 -9.35 3.70 -13.91
N GLY A 107 -10.07 4.69 -13.35
CA GLY A 107 -10.69 5.76 -14.12
C GLY A 107 -11.93 5.31 -14.91
N LYS A 108 -12.57 4.21 -14.49
CA LYS A 108 -13.84 3.70 -15.03
C LYS A 108 -14.99 4.04 -14.07
N LYS A 109 -16.24 4.03 -14.53
CA LYS A 109 -17.37 4.20 -13.60
C LYS A 109 -17.42 3.07 -12.58
N SER A 110 -17.75 3.41 -11.34
CA SER A 110 -17.86 2.48 -10.21
C SER A 110 -18.97 1.44 -10.41
N HIS A 111 -20.05 1.81 -11.10
CA HIS A 111 -21.13 0.92 -11.54
C HIS A 111 -21.33 1.05 -13.05
N PRO A 112 -21.03 0.00 -13.84
CA PRO A 112 -21.21 0.05 -15.28
C PRO A 112 -22.71 0.06 -15.57
N GLU A 113 -23.16 1.01 -16.37
CA GLU A 113 -24.46 0.89 -17.02
C GLU A 113 -24.36 -0.21 -18.09
N ILE A 114 -25.48 -0.86 -18.41
CA ILE A 114 -25.54 -2.05 -19.29
C ILE A 114 -24.92 -1.80 -20.69
N ASN A 115 -24.70 -0.54 -21.08
CA ASN A 115 -24.11 -0.11 -22.34
C ASN A 115 -22.86 0.77 -22.15
N GLU A 116 -21.91 0.34 -21.33
CA GLU A 116 -20.66 1.08 -21.15
C GLU A 116 -19.66 0.78 -22.28
N ASP A 117 -19.28 1.82 -23.01
CA ASP A 117 -18.36 1.74 -24.15
C ASP A 117 -16.97 1.28 -23.68
N ARG A 118 -16.49 0.14 -24.19
CA ARG A 118 -15.24 -0.53 -23.73
C ARG A 118 -13.97 0.29 -24.01
N THR A 119 -14.10 1.42 -24.69
CA THR A 119 -13.03 2.28 -25.20
C THR A 119 -12.64 3.44 -24.28
N GLU A 120 -13.24 3.54 -23.09
CA GLU A 120 -12.92 4.60 -22.13
C GLU A 120 -11.42 4.57 -21.77
N LYS A 121 -10.71 5.68 -22.04
CA LYS A 121 -9.28 5.82 -21.76
C LYS A 121 -9.05 5.70 -20.26
N VAL A 122 -8.50 4.55 -19.85
CA VAL A 122 -8.08 4.23 -18.48
C VAL A 122 -7.05 5.25 -18.01
N ARG A 123 -7.46 6.20 -17.18
CA ARG A 123 -6.55 7.06 -16.41
C ARG A 123 -6.49 6.52 -15.00
N LEU A 124 -5.38 5.86 -14.67
CA LEU A 124 -5.14 5.37 -13.32
C LEU A 124 -5.09 6.53 -12.33
N SER A 125 -5.71 6.33 -11.17
CA SER A 125 -5.60 7.28 -10.07
C SER A 125 -4.13 7.33 -9.59
N PRO A 126 -3.66 8.49 -9.11
CA PRO A 126 -2.33 8.62 -8.52
C PRO A 126 -2.08 7.64 -7.36
N LEU A 127 -3.15 7.29 -6.64
CA LEU A 127 -3.18 6.27 -5.58
C LEU A 127 -2.78 4.90 -6.12
N PHE A 128 -3.43 4.47 -7.21
CA PHE A 128 -3.20 3.17 -7.82
C PHE A 128 -1.82 3.10 -8.49
N MET A 129 -1.38 4.21 -9.11
CA MET A 129 -0.04 4.32 -9.68
C MET A 129 1.03 4.26 -8.58
N GLY A 130 0.83 4.98 -7.47
CA GLY A 130 1.72 4.98 -6.31
C GLY A 130 1.78 3.61 -5.60
N CYS A 131 0.63 2.96 -5.38
CA CYS A 131 0.55 1.59 -4.91
C CYS A 131 1.32 0.65 -5.84
N GLY A 132 1.00 0.69 -7.15
CA GLY A 132 1.60 -0.20 -8.13
C GLY A 132 3.11 -0.10 -8.17
N VAL A 133 3.65 1.13 -8.21
CA VAL A 133 5.10 1.37 -8.18
C VAL A 133 5.72 0.87 -6.87
N SER A 134 5.07 1.10 -5.72
CA SER A 134 5.58 0.66 -4.42
C SER A 134 5.56 -0.87 -4.27
N PHE A 135 4.55 -1.54 -4.81
CA PHE A 135 4.49 -3.00 -4.83
C PHE A 135 5.56 -3.59 -5.76
N ILE A 136 5.73 -3.02 -6.96
CA ILE A 136 6.75 -3.46 -7.92
C ILE A 136 8.16 -3.29 -7.34
N SER A 137 8.43 -2.16 -6.68
CA SER A 137 9.74 -1.92 -6.05
C SER A 137 10.00 -2.86 -4.87
N ALA A 138 9.01 -3.06 -3.98
CA ALA A 138 9.12 -4.05 -2.90
C ALA A 138 9.38 -5.46 -3.45
N PHE A 139 8.65 -5.88 -4.49
CA PHE A 139 8.80 -7.19 -5.10
C PHE A 139 10.18 -7.35 -5.77
N SER A 140 10.67 -6.30 -6.43
CA SER A 140 12.01 -6.28 -7.03
C SER A 140 13.11 -6.43 -5.99
N ILE A 141 12.96 -5.79 -4.82
CA ILE A 141 13.91 -5.92 -3.70
C ILE A 141 13.90 -7.35 -3.16
N ILE A 142 12.73 -7.95 -2.97
CA ILE A 142 12.61 -9.34 -2.51
C ILE A 142 13.27 -10.30 -3.52
N ILE A 143 13.00 -10.14 -4.83
CA ILE A 143 13.65 -10.95 -5.87
C ILE A 143 15.16 -10.76 -5.84
N GLY A 144 15.65 -9.52 -5.72
CA GLY A 144 17.07 -9.23 -5.62
C GLY A 144 17.73 -9.96 -4.44
N LEU A 145 17.11 -9.89 -3.26
CA LEU A 145 17.56 -10.60 -2.06
C LEU A 145 17.55 -12.13 -2.26
N LEU A 146 16.52 -12.68 -2.90
CA LEU A 146 16.43 -14.12 -3.20
C LEU A 146 17.48 -14.57 -4.22
N LEU A 147 17.80 -13.75 -5.23
CA LEU A 147 18.84 -14.04 -6.21
C LEU A 147 20.24 -14.02 -5.57
N ILE A 148 20.50 -13.07 -4.67
CA ILE A 148 21.73 -13.02 -3.88
C ILE A 148 21.84 -14.26 -3.00
N TRP A 149 20.77 -14.62 -2.29
CA TRP A 149 20.70 -15.82 -1.46
C TRP A 149 20.95 -17.12 -2.24
N SER A 150 20.37 -17.24 -3.44
CA SER A 150 20.53 -18.41 -4.29
C SER A 150 21.95 -18.58 -4.84
N ARG A 151 22.73 -17.48 -4.95
CA ARG A 151 24.10 -17.50 -5.48
C ARG A 151 25.18 -17.58 -4.40
N SER A 152 24.86 -17.20 -3.17
CA SER A 152 25.67 -17.49 -1.97
C SER A 152 25.49 -18.93 -1.53
#